data_AF-A0A553DQK5-F1
#
_entry.id   AF-A0A553DQK5-F1
#
_cell.length_a   1.000
_cell.length_b   1.000
_cell.length_c   1.000
_cell.angle_alpha   90.00
_cell.angle_beta   90.00
_cell.angle_gamma   90.00
#
_symmetry.space_group_name_H-M   'P 1'
#
loop_
_entity.id
_entity.type
_entity.pdbx_description
1 polymer ?
#
loop_
_entity_poly.entity_id
_entity_poly.type
_entity_poly.pdbx_seq_one_letter_code
_entity_poly.pdbx_strand_id
1 'polypeptide(L)'
;MNNELEKRGAGRPFKMQYWVAELNTVLCDEDILFLTDKDLVFLVNKNLPDENKISESTFEKWKAGKFHPNEEIGKEFIGMIHLALIRQKQMLAKKMMDDTTGQWTRYAWIMERKFVEWNLKHISENINKNEQATVIQITAGSEEQRKLIDNLINADYEEVKPIQLPKPKDVNYLTDNEKEDEIGF
;
A
#
# COMPACT_ATOMS: atom_id res chain seq x y z
N MET A 1 -0.09 42.13 -10.25
CA MET A 1 -1.19 42.14 -9.26
C MET A 1 -0.59 41.77 -7.91
N ASN A 2 -0.15 42.75 -7.11
CA ASN A 2 0.47 42.49 -5.79
C ASN A 2 0.26 43.74 -4.90
N ASN A 3 -0.98 44.00 -4.45
CA ASN A 3 -1.23 45.13 -3.56
C ASN A 3 -2.51 45.01 -2.70
N GLU A 4 -2.85 43.81 -2.23
CA GLU A 4 -3.98 43.62 -1.29
C GLU A 4 -3.62 42.89 0.03
N LEU A 5 -2.34 42.57 0.27
CA LEU A 5 -1.96 41.75 1.44
C LEU A 5 -1.53 42.53 2.69
N GLU A 6 -1.44 43.86 2.64
CA GLU A 6 -0.80 44.64 3.71
C GLU A 6 -1.73 45.19 4.82
N LYS A 7 -2.89 44.59 5.10
CA LYS A 7 -3.72 45.03 6.23
C LYS A 7 -4.31 43.89 7.05
N ARG A 8 -3.46 43.16 7.77
CA ARG A 8 -3.85 42.45 9.00
C ARG A 8 -2.81 42.71 10.09
N GLY A 9 -3.30 43.01 11.29
CA GLY A 9 -2.64 43.83 12.30
C GLY A 9 -1.32 43.30 12.87
N ALA A 10 -0.62 44.22 13.54
CA ALA A 10 0.68 44.08 14.20
C ALA A 10 0.84 42.79 15.03
N GLY A 11 1.19 41.71 14.33
CA GLY A 11 1.50 40.40 14.84
C GLY A 11 2.43 39.73 13.84
N ARG A 12 3.28 38.82 14.32
CA ARG A 12 4.31 38.12 13.54
C ARG A 12 3.79 37.73 12.16
N PRO A 13 4.48 38.08 11.06
CA PRO A 13 4.02 37.80 9.70
C PRO A 13 3.67 36.32 9.55
N PHE A 14 2.48 36.05 8.97
CA PHE A 14 1.92 34.72 8.85
C PHE A 14 2.64 33.94 7.74
N LYS A 15 3.76 33.30 8.11
CA LYS A 15 4.66 32.59 7.18
C LYS A 15 3.96 31.53 6.31
N MET A 16 2.86 30.94 6.81
CA MET A 16 2.16 29.85 6.14
C MET A 16 1.64 30.24 4.76
N GLN A 17 1.19 31.49 4.55
CA GLN A 17 0.67 31.90 3.25
C GLN A 17 1.74 31.81 2.14
N TYR A 18 2.92 32.36 2.40
CA TYR A 18 4.05 32.29 1.47
C TYR A 18 4.53 30.85 1.28
N TRP A 19 4.51 30.08 2.37
CA TRP A 19 4.93 28.69 2.35
C TRP A 19 3.99 27.80 1.53
N VAL A 20 2.68 27.97 1.66
CA VAL A 20 1.65 27.23 0.90
C VAL A 20 1.70 27.58 -0.58
N ALA A 21 1.90 28.85 -0.92
CA ALA A 21 2.05 29.27 -2.31
C ALA A 21 3.25 28.58 -2.98
N GLU A 22 4.40 28.53 -2.29
CA GLU A 22 5.59 27.88 -2.82
C GLU A 22 5.48 26.35 -2.83
N LEU A 23 4.83 25.76 -1.82
CA LEU A 23 4.51 24.33 -1.80
C LEU A 23 3.75 23.92 -3.07
N ASN A 24 2.77 24.71 -3.50
CA ASN A 24 2.00 24.40 -4.70
C ASN A 24 2.89 24.33 -5.96
N THR A 25 3.86 25.25 -6.08
CA THR A 25 4.85 25.24 -7.16
C THR A 25 5.69 23.96 -7.12
N VAL A 26 6.26 23.61 -5.96
CA VAL A 26 7.08 22.39 -5.79
C VAL A 26 6.29 21.13 -6.11
N LEU A 27 5.02 21.05 -5.70
CA LEU A 27 4.15 19.91 -5.99
C LEU A 27 3.71 19.80 -7.45
N CYS A 28 3.90 20.85 -8.26
CA CYS A 28 3.59 20.84 -9.69
C CYS A 28 4.80 20.55 -10.57
N ASP A 29 6.01 20.92 -10.14
CA ASP A 29 7.24 20.83 -10.95
C ASP A 29 7.98 19.48 -10.84
N GLU A 30 7.69 18.63 -9.85
CA GLU A 30 8.51 17.45 -9.55
C GLU A 30 7.80 16.08 -9.61
N ASP A 31 8.60 15.03 -9.82
CA ASP A 31 8.23 13.62 -9.67
C ASP A 31 8.05 13.34 -8.17
N ILE A 32 6.91 13.76 -7.60
CA ILE A 32 6.62 13.76 -6.15
C ILE A 32 6.66 12.39 -5.49
N LEU A 33 6.86 11.31 -6.25
CA LEU A 33 6.74 9.91 -5.84
C LEU A 33 7.54 9.59 -4.57
N PHE A 34 8.76 10.13 -4.50
CA PHE A 34 9.73 9.82 -3.44
C PHE A 34 9.94 10.95 -2.44
N LEU A 35 9.21 12.05 -2.57
CA LEU A 35 9.32 13.15 -1.62
C LEU A 35 8.76 12.73 -0.26
N THR A 36 9.60 12.89 0.76
CA THR A 36 9.23 12.82 2.17
C THR A 36 8.84 14.20 2.69
N ASP A 37 8.24 14.26 3.88
CA ASP A 37 7.93 15.53 4.55
C ASP A 37 9.19 16.40 4.73
N LYS A 38 10.35 15.80 4.97
CA LYS A 38 11.63 16.51 5.09
C LYS A 38 12.08 17.10 3.77
N ASP A 39 11.94 16.35 2.69
CA ASP A 39 12.30 16.82 1.34
C ASP A 39 11.41 17.99 0.94
N LEU A 40 10.10 17.91 1.22
CA LEU A 40 9.18 19.02 0.99
C LEU A 40 9.59 20.27 1.78
N VAL A 41 9.93 20.12 3.06
CA VAL A 41 10.41 21.24 3.88
C VAL A 41 11.69 21.84 3.31
N PHE A 42 12.64 21.01 2.89
CA PHE A 42 13.89 21.45 2.30
C PHE A 42 13.67 22.20 0.97
N LEU A 43 12.90 21.61 0.05
CA LEU A 43 12.66 22.16 -1.29
C LEU A 43 11.93 23.50 -1.21
N VAL A 44 10.85 23.58 -0.43
CA VAL A 44 10.10 24.82 -0.26
C VAL A 44 10.96 25.89 0.43
N ASN A 45 11.69 25.53 1.48
CA ASN A 45 12.58 26.48 2.15
C ASN A 45 13.72 26.97 1.25
N LYS A 46 14.23 26.13 0.33
CA LYS A 46 15.31 26.52 -0.59
C LYS A 46 14.88 27.68 -1.50
N ASN A 47 13.60 27.74 -1.86
CA ASN A 47 13.05 28.77 -2.74
C ASN A 47 12.52 30.00 -1.99
N LEU A 48 12.43 29.94 -0.66
CA LEU A 48 11.93 31.03 0.17
C LEU A 48 13.06 31.86 0.81
N PRO A 49 12.83 33.17 1.05
CA PRO A 49 13.74 33.98 1.86
C PRO A 49 13.77 33.47 3.31
N ASP A 50 14.89 33.68 4.01
CA ASP A 50 15.13 33.16 5.38
C ASP A 50 14.02 33.52 6.37
N GLU A 51 13.41 34.69 6.19
CA GLU A 51 12.30 35.19 7.00
C GLU A 51 11.05 34.29 6.91
N ASN A 52 10.83 33.64 5.77
CA ASN A 52 9.65 32.81 5.49
C ASN A 52 9.92 31.31 5.63
N LYS A 53 11.17 30.89 5.86
CA LYS A 53 11.51 29.48 6.12
C LYS A 53 10.86 28.98 7.42
N ILE A 54 10.51 27.70 7.41
CA ILE A 54 9.95 26.99 8.57
C ILE A 54 10.83 25.79 8.96
N SER A 55 10.74 25.35 10.20
CA SER A 55 11.37 24.10 10.63
C SER A 55 10.48 22.89 10.37
N GLU A 56 11.06 21.70 10.35
CA GLU A 56 10.31 20.42 10.29
C GLU A 56 9.25 20.35 11.40
N SER A 57 9.57 20.81 12.62
CA SER A 57 8.62 20.82 13.74
C SER A 57 7.41 21.73 13.46
N THR A 58 7.60 22.85 12.77
CA THR A 58 6.49 23.73 12.38
C THR A 58 5.61 23.06 11.33
N PHE A 59 6.23 22.41 10.33
CA PHE A 59 5.51 21.65 9.32
C PHE A 59 4.64 20.54 9.94
N GLU A 60 5.19 19.73 10.84
CA GLU A 60 4.45 18.68 11.55
C GLU A 60 3.28 19.22 12.38
N LYS A 61 3.45 20.38 13.02
CA LYS A 61 2.36 21.05 13.75
C LYS A 61 1.24 21.46 12.80
N TRP A 62 1.57 22.06 11.66
CA TRP A 62 0.58 22.45 10.67
C TRP A 62 -0.15 21.24 10.08
N LYS A 63 0.59 20.16 9.78
CA LYS A 63 0.04 18.90 9.28
C LYS A 63 -0.90 18.23 10.29
N ALA A 64 -0.60 18.36 11.58
CA ALA A 64 -1.47 17.92 12.67
C ALA A 64 -2.68 18.84 12.93
N GLY A 65 -2.92 19.86 12.09
CA GLY A 65 -4.04 20.80 12.27
C GLY A 65 -3.82 21.84 13.37
N LYS A 66 -2.58 21.96 13.90
CA LYS A 66 -2.23 22.95 14.94
C LYS A 66 -1.90 24.31 14.31
N PHE A 67 -2.86 24.87 13.60
CA PHE A 67 -2.87 26.23 13.08
C PHE A 67 -4.10 26.97 13.61
N HIS A 68 -4.19 28.29 13.43
CA HIS A 68 -5.26 29.06 14.06
C HIS A 68 -6.63 28.66 13.45
N PRO A 69 -7.71 28.49 14.24
CA PRO A 69 -8.99 27.95 13.75
C PRO A 69 -9.65 28.71 12.59
N ASN A 70 -9.33 29.99 12.43
CA ASN A 70 -9.86 30.87 11.39
C ASN A 70 -8.97 30.92 10.13
N GLU A 71 -7.96 30.08 10.03
CA GLU A 71 -7.02 30.06 8.90
C GLU A 71 -7.48 29.08 7.83
N GLU A 72 -8.27 29.58 6.87
CA GLU A 72 -8.60 28.85 5.63
C GLU A 72 -7.34 28.35 4.90
N ILE A 73 -6.25 29.10 4.98
CA ILE A 73 -4.92 28.73 4.45
C ILE A 73 -4.41 27.42 5.08
N GLY A 74 -4.67 27.19 6.37
CA GLY A 74 -4.30 25.94 7.03
C GLY A 74 -5.09 24.74 6.52
N LYS A 75 -6.37 24.93 6.19
CA LYS A 75 -7.19 23.90 5.54
C LYS A 75 -6.71 23.62 4.11
N GLU A 76 -6.38 24.68 3.37
CA GLU A 76 -5.80 24.58 2.03
C GLU A 76 -4.48 23.79 2.05
N PHE A 77 -3.60 24.09 3.00
CA PHE A 77 -2.36 23.36 3.22
C PHE A 77 -2.60 21.86 3.43
N ILE A 78 -3.51 21.47 4.34
CA ILE A 78 -3.86 20.05 4.55
C ILE A 78 -4.38 19.44 3.25
N GLY A 79 -5.26 20.16 2.54
CA GLY A 79 -5.80 19.74 1.24
C GLY A 79 -4.71 19.46 0.21
N MET A 80 -3.70 20.33 0.12
CA MET A 80 -2.56 20.15 -0.79
C MET A 80 -1.72 18.93 -0.44
N ILE A 81 -1.45 18.71 0.85
CA ILE A 81 -0.70 17.51 1.30
C ILE A 81 -1.48 16.24 0.96
N HIS A 82 -2.79 16.21 1.19
CA HIS A 82 -3.62 15.08 0.79
C HIS A 82 -3.63 14.87 -0.73
N LEU A 83 -3.73 15.95 -1.51
CA LEU A 83 -3.69 15.87 -2.97
C LEU A 83 -2.34 15.31 -3.46
N ALA A 84 -1.22 15.72 -2.85
CA ALA A 84 0.10 15.18 -3.15
C ALA A 84 0.16 13.67 -2.88
N LEU A 85 -0.36 13.21 -1.74
CA LEU A 85 -0.41 11.77 -1.42
C LEU A 85 -1.28 10.98 -2.41
N ILE A 86 -2.41 11.54 -2.84
CA ILE A 86 -3.27 10.93 -3.87
C ILE A 86 -2.51 10.80 -5.19
N ARG A 87 -1.83 11.87 -5.63
CA ARG A 87 -1.01 11.85 -6.84
C ARG A 87 0.11 10.79 -6.74
N GLN A 88 0.79 10.67 -5.60
CA GLN A 88 1.79 9.62 -5.38
C GLN A 88 1.19 8.22 -5.55
N LYS A 89 0.00 7.97 -4.99
CA LYS A 89 -0.72 6.69 -5.16
C LYS A 89 -1.05 6.42 -6.63
N GLN A 90 -1.59 7.41 -7.32
CA GLN A 90 -1.94 7.30 -8.74
C GLN A 90 -0.71 7.01 -9.61
N MET A 91 0.42 7.65 -9.31
CA MET A 91 1.68 7.42 -10.03
C MET A 91 2.25 6.03 -9.79
N LEU A 92 2.23 5.54 -8.54
CA LEU A 92 2.63 4.15 -8.24
C LEU A 92 1.71 3.15 -8.94
N ALA A 93 0.39 3.37 -8.88
CA ALA A 93 -0.59 2.52 -9.55
C ALA A 93 -0.37 2.48 -11.06
N LYS A 94 -0.16 3.65 -11.68
CA LYS A 94 0.15 3.74 -13.10
C LYS A 94 1.44 3.00 -13.44
N LYS A 95 2.52 3.20 -12.67
CA LYS A 95 3.79 2.48 -12.88
C LYS A 95 3.66 0.96 -12.70
N MET A 96 2.72 0.47 -11.89
CA MET A 96 2.42 -0.96 -11.80
C MET A 96 1.66 -1.49 -13.02
N MET A 97 0.66 -0.75 -13.51
CA MET A 97 -0.18 -1.17 -14.64
C MET A 97 0.55 -1.08 -15.98
N ASP A 98 1.39 -0.05 -16.15
CA ASP A 98 2.16 0.19 -17.36
C ASP A 98 3.45 -0.65 -17.42
N ASP A 99 3.74 -1.44 -16.39
CA ASP A 99 4.98 -2.22 -16.32
C ASP A 99 4.91 -3.45 -17.24
N THR A 100 5.67 -3.38 -18.33
CA THR A 100 5.87 -4.49 -19.26
C THR A 100 7.06 -5.39 -18.89
N THR A 101 7.84 -5.01 -17.87
CA THR A 101 9.10 -5.68 -17.49
C THR A 101 8.97 -6.65 -16.31
N GLY A 102 7.79 -6.73 -15.67
CA GLY A 102 7.53 -7.62 -14.53
C GLY A 102 8.07 -7.13 -13.18
N GLN A 103 8.51 -5.88 -13.11
CA GLN A 103 8.94 -5.17 -11.90
C GLN A 103 7.80 -4.51 -11.10
N TRP A 104 6.54 -4.72 -11.46
CA TRP A 104 5.37 -4.17 -10.76
C TRP A 104 5.39 -4.48 -9.26
N THR A 105 5.96 -5.63 -8.87
CA THR A 105 6.17 -6.05 -7.48
C THR A 105 6.99 -5.05 -6.66
N ARG A 106 7.96 -4.37 -7.28
CA ARG A 106 8.74 -3.30 -6.62
C ARG A 106 7.85 -2.12 -6.25
N TYR A 107 6.99 -1.68 -7.16
CA TYR A 107 6.08 -0.56 -6.92
C TYR A 107 4.96 -0.94 -5.93
N ALA A 108 4.48 -2.19 -5.97
CA ALA A 108 3.57 -2.74 -4.98
C ALA A 108 4.20 -2.72 -3.58
N TRP A 109 5.46 -3.15 -3.46
CA TRP A 109 6.19 -3.13 -2.19
C TRP A 109 6.39 -1.71 -1.64
N ILE A 110 6.67 -0.73 -2.51
CA ILE A 110 6.74 0.69 -2.11
C ILE A 110 5.36 1.16 -1.60
N MET A 111 4.28 0.79 -2.29
CA MET A 111 2.92 1.18 -1.91
C MET A 111 2.53 0.60 -0.54
N GLU A 112 2.76 -0.68 -0.29
CA GLU A 112 2.46 -1.35 1.00
C GLU A 112 3.20 -0.73 2.19
N ARG A 113 4.45 -0.31 1.99
CA ARG A 113 5.26 0.28 3.07
C ARG A 113 4.94 1.75 3.34
N LYS A 114 4.55 2.49 2.30
CA LYS A 114 4.25 3.93 2.42
C LYS A 114 2.81 4.17 2.87
N PHE A 115 1.88 3.34 2.42
CA PHE A 115 0.45 3.48 2.67
C PHE A 115 -0.07 2.27 3.45
N VAL A 116 -0.23 2.45 4.76
CA VAL A 116 -0.61 1.39 5.70
C VAL A 116 -1.92 0.72 5.30
N GLU A 117 -2.86 1.46 4.70
CA GLU A 117 -4.14 0.96 4.22
C GLU A 117 -4.03 -0.03 3.05
N TRP A 118 -2.86 -0.13 2.41
CA TRP A 118 -2.57 -1.12 1.37
C TRP A 118 -1.80 -2.34 1.89
N ASN A 119 -1.43 -2.37 3.17
CA ASN A 119 -0.72 -3.49 3.77
C ASN A 119 -1.67 -4.67 4.08
N LEU A 120 -1.77 -5.61 3.14
CA LEU A 120 -2.66 -6.77 3.20
C LEU A 120 -2.45 -7.66 4.43
N LYS A 121 -1.20 -7.81 4.91
CA LYS A 121 -0.89 -8.65 6.08
C LYS A 121 -1.54 -8.12 7.36
N HIS A 122 -1.48 -6.80 7.57
CA HIS A 122 -2.07 -6.17 8.75
C HIS A 122 -3.61 -6.16 8.71
N ILE A 123 -4.20 -6.14 7.50
CA ILE A 123 -5.66 -6.24 7.33
C ILE A 123 -6.14 -7.65 7.72
N SER A 124 -5.46 -8.72 7.29
CA SER A 124 -5.85 -10.09 7.67
C SER A 124 -5.76 -10.37 9.18
N GLU A 125 -4.77 -9.79 9.87
CA GLU A 125 -4.61 -9.97 11.31
C GLU A 125 -5.69 -9.25 12.14
N ASN A 126 -6.18 -8.11 11.67
CA ASN A 126 -7.24 -7.37 12.35
C ASN A 126 -8.64 -7.95 12.10
N ILE A 127 -8.88 -8.57 10.95
CA ILE A 127 -10.13 -9.29 10.67
C ILE A 127 -10.25 -10.49 11.64
N ASN A 128 -9.19 -11.27 11.80
CA ASN A 128 -9.18 -12.44 12.70
C ASN A 128 -9.34 -12.10 14.19
N LYS A 129 -9.10 -10.85 14.61
CA LYS A 129 -9.31 -10.43 16.01
C LYS A 129 -10.75 -10.03 16.31
N ASN A 130 -11.54 -9.70 15.29
CA ASN A 130 -12.96 -9.36 15.45
C ASN A 130 -13.88 -10.58 15.30
N GLU A 131 -13.36 -11.74 14.94
CA GLU A 131 -14.01 -13.01 15.17
C GLU A 131 -13.86 -13.37 16.65
N GLN A 132 -14.72 -12.80 17.50
CA GLN A 132 -15.10 -13.48 18.73
C GLN A 132 -15.47 -14.90 18.33
N ALA A 133 -14.69 -15.88 18.79
CA ALA A 133 -14.90 -17.29 18.54
C ALA A 133 -16.40 -17.60 18.62
N THR A 134 -17.01 -17.95 17.49
CA THR A 134 -18.41 -18.40 17.46
C THR A 134 -18.46 -19.70 18.26
N VAL A 135 -18.73 -19.61 19.56
CA VAL A 135 -18.92 -20.78 20.42
C VAL A 135 -20.25 -21.40 20.03
N ILE A 136 -20.20 -22.39 19.14
CA ILE A 136 -21.37 -23.20 18.81
C ILE A 136 -21.56 -24.19 19.97
N GLN A 137 -22.51 -23.89 20.87
CA GLN A 137 -22.92 -24.84 21.92
C GLN A 137 -23.78 -25.93 21.29
N ILE A 138 -23.17 -27.09 21.00
CA ILE A 138 -23.88 -28.27 20.52
C ILE A 138 -24.27 -29.12 21.75
N THR A 139 -25.57 -29.16 22.06
CA THR A 139 -26.11 -30.03 23.12
C THR A 139 -26.55 -31.36 22.51
N ALA A 140 -25.96 -32.47 22.95
CA ALA A 140 -26.36 -33.80 22.50
C ALA A 140 -27.67 -34.23 23.17
N GLY A 141 -28.65 -34.71 22.38
CA GLY A 141 -29.93 -35.21 22.89
C GLY A 141 -29.90 -36.69 23.28
N SER A 142 -28.86 -37.44 22.90
CA SER A 142 -28.68 -38.85 23.22
C SER A 142 -27.20 -39.23 23.40
N GLU A 143 -26.95 -40.32 24.11
CA GLU A 143 -25.60 -40.86 24.39
C GLU A 143 -24.82 -41.19 23.10
N GLU A 144 -25.51 -41.62 22.05
CA GLU A 144 -24.92 -41.95 20.74
C GLU A 144 -24.43 -40.71 19.99
N GLN A 145 -25.21 -39.61 20.05
CA GLN A 145 -24.82 -38.33 19.46
C GLN A 145 -23.62 -37.72 20.19
N ARG A 146 -23.56 -37.91 21.52
CA ARG A 146 -22.41 -37.48 22.33
C ARG A 146 -21.12 -38.17 21.90
N LYS A 147 -21.15 -39.49 21.69
CA LYS A 147 -20.00 -40.25 21.18
C LYS A 147 -19.57 -39.82 19.78
N LEU A 148 -20.53 -39.48 18.91
CA LEU A 148 -20.21 -38.99 17.56
C LEU A 148 -19.52 -37.63 17.60
N ILE A 149 -19.98 -36.73 18.46
CA ILE A 149 -19.38 -35.40 18.69
C ILE A 149 -17.97 -35.57 19.29
N ASP A 150 -17.79 -36.43 20.28
CA ASP A 150 -16.49 -36.69 20.90
C ASP A 150 -15.48 -37.30 19.92
N ASN A 151 -15.93 -38.18 19.02
CA ASN A 151 -15.09 -38.74 17.95
C ASN A 151 -14.72 -37.70 16.89
N LEU A 152 -15.61 -36.77 16.56
CA LEU A 152 -15.32 -35.69 15.59
C LEU A 152 -14.35 -34.65 16.16
N ILE A 153 -14.40 -34.41 17.47
CA ILE A 153 -13.54 -33.43 18.16
C ILE A 153 -12.16 -34.03 18.48
N ASN A 154 -12.09 -35.32 18.82
CA ASN A 154 -10.86 -35.99 19.26
C ASN A 154 -10.31 -37.01 18.24
N ALA A 155 -10.69 -36.93 16.96
CA ALA A 155 -10.18 -37.85 15.95
C ALA A 155 -8.66 -37.70 15.81
N ASP A 156 -7.91 -38.67 16.33
CA ASP A 156 -6.53 -38.91 15.94
C ASP A 156 -6.49 -39.24 14.44
N TYR A 157 -5.87 -38.38 13.66
CA TYR A 157 -5.71 -38.57 12.22
C TYR A 157 -4.69 -39.71 11.99
N GLU A 158 -5.09 -40.77 11.30
CA GLU A 158 -4.10 -41.66 10.68
C GLU A 158 -3.65 -41.07 9.35
N GLU A 159 -2.35 -40.79 9.21
CA GLU A 159 -1.75 -40.38 7.93
C GLU A 159 -1.95 -41.48 6.88
N VAL A 160 -2.88 -41.25 5.96
CA VAL A 160 -3.03 -42.10 4.78
C VAL A 160 -1.84 -41.86 3.88
N LYS A 161 -0.90 -42.82 3.83
CA LYS A 161 0.25 -42.75 2.94
C LYS A 161 -0.23 -42.72 1.47
N PRO A 162 0.29 -41.81 0.65
CA PRO A 162 -0.12 -41.71 -0.75
C PRO A 162 0.20 -43.01 -1.50
N ILE A 163 -0.78 -43.50 -2.27
CA ILE A 163 -0.63 -44.66 -3.16
C ILE A 163 0.40 -44.29 -4.22
N GLN A 164 1.55 -44.98 -4.25
CA GLN A 164 2.51 -44.84 -5.34
C GLN A 164 1.95 -45.50 -6.60
N LEU A 165 1.59 -44.68 -7.60
CA LEU A 165 1.31 -45.17 -8.93
C LEU A 165 2.61 -45.76 -9.53
N PRO A 166 2.59 -46.97 -10.10
CA PRO A 166 3.76 -47.53 -10.74
C PRO A 166 4.19 -46.61 -11.89
N LYS A 167 5.47 -46.23 -11.93
CA LYS A 167 6.02 -45.44 -13.03
C LYS A 167 5.83 -46.21 -14.34
N PRO A 168 5.35 -45.56 -15.41
CA PRO A 168 5.27 -46.21 -16.72
C PRO A 168 6.67 -46.67 -17.13
N LYS A 169 6.78 -47.92 -17.58
CA LYS A 169 8.02 -48.47 -18.13
C LYS A 169 8.46 -47.60 -19.29
N ASP A 170 9.74 -47.26 -19.33
CA ASP A 170 10.35 -46.49 -20.41
C ASP A 170 9.97 -47.12 -21.76
N VAL A 171 9.21 -46.35 -22.55
CA VAL A 171 8.92 -46.71 -23.93
C VAL A 171 10.24 -46.52 -24.67
N ASN A 172 10.83 -47.62 -25.14
CA ASN A 172 11.94 -47.56 -26.09
C ASN A 172 11.44 -46.77 -27.31
N TYR A 173 11.95 -45.54 -27.49
CA TYR A 173 11.79 -44.82 -28.72
C TYR A 173 12.50 -45.63 -29.81
N LEU A 174 11.71 -46.26 -30.69
CA LEU A 174 12.19 -46.71 -31.99
C LEU A 174 12.66 -45.44 -32.70
N THR A 175 13.94 -45.42 -33.04
CA THR A 175 14.51 -44.34 -33.86
C THR A 175 14.06 -44.59 -35.30
N ASP A 176 13.45 -43.57 -35.91
CA ASP A 176 12.98 -43.57 -37.30
C ASP A 176 14.14 -43.50 -38.30
N ASN A 177 15.04 -44.49 -38.27
CA ASN A 177 16.07 -44.66 -39.28
C ASN A 177 16.27 -46.15 -39.53
N GLU A 178 15.40 -46.73 -40.36
CA GLU A 178 15.69 -47.87 -41.25
C GLU A 178 14.39 -48.30 -41.94
N LYS A 179 14.09 -47.68 -43.09
CA LYS A 179 13.44 -48.25 -44.30
C LYS A 179 12.94 -47.15 -45.26
N GLU A 180 13.89 -46.45 -45.85
CA GLU A 180 13.86 -46.12 -47.29
C GLU A 180 14.89 -47.13 -47.86
N ASP A 181 14.57 -48.10 -48.71
CA ASP A 181 13.95 -48.01 -50.02
C ASP A 181 13.39 -49.38 -50.44
N GLU A 182 12.49 -49.35 -51.44
CA GLU A 182 12.09 -50.40 -52.39
C GLU A 182 10.58 -50.64 -52.46
N ILE A 183 9.86 -49.71 -53.13
CA ILE A 183 8.67 -50.07 -53.92
C ILE A 183 8.63 -49.23 -55.23
N GLY A 184 8.60 -49.93 -56.37
CA GLY A 184 8.21 -49.44 -57.71
C GLY A 184 9.27 -49.78 -58.77
N PHE A 185 9.11 -50.80 -59.62
CA PHE A 185 7.93 -51.20 -60.40
C PHE A 185 7.75 -52.72 -60.49
#